data_AF-A0A382TV54-F1
#
_entry.id   AF-A0A382TV54-F1
#
_cell.length_a   1.000
_cell.length_b   1.000
_cell.length_c   1.000
_cell.angle_alpha   90.00
_cell.angle_beta   90.00
_cell.angle_gamma   90.00
#
_symmetry.space_group_name_H-M   'P 1'
#
loop_
_entity.id
_entity.type
_entity.pdbx_description
1 polymer ?
#
loop_
_entity_poly.entity_id
_entity_poly.type
_entity_poly.pdbx_seq_one_letter_code
_entity_poly.pdbx_strand_id
1 'polypeptide(L)'
;VSWNGYAELNGVISLLRYVEEHADRLRNHYLEWVDDLGQVEIGGQRVVDLMAVGSTGFSLWWMSSIFEKSFWNTSTMASVVRLLALDDLVGTLAPGRVTVVSDRPEIRKAVRRLCAARGIPCGGRRVGAESVSVLVRRGLVGMVPRPLMALRALADYVLATR
;
A
#
# COMPACT_ATOMS: atom_id res chain seq x y z
N VAL A 1 -1.49 4.23 7.70
CA VAL A 1 -0.52 3.14 7.44
C VAL A 1 0.58 3.67 6.53
N SER A 2 1.84 3.47 6.90
CA SER A 2 3.03 3.79 6.09
C SER A 2 3.49 2.55 5.33
N TRP A 3 3.63 2.64 4.00
CA TRP A 3 3.95 1.49 3.14
C TRP A 3 5.43 1.08 3.18
N ASN A 4 6.35 2.04 3.23
CA ASN A 4 7.81 1.81 3.13
C ASN A 4 8.60 2.31 4.36
N GLY A 5 7.96 2.93 5.34
CA GLY A 5 8.66 3.55 6.46
C GLY A 5 8.35 2.87 7.79
N TYR A 6 9.34 2.85 8.68
CA TYR A 6 9.22 2.39 10.08
C TYR A 6 8.74 3.47 11.04
N ALA A 7 8.33 4.63 10.53
CA ALA A 7 7.90 5.74 11.37
C ALA A 7 6.61 5.37 12.14
N GLU A 8 6.68 5.50 13.47
CA GLU A 8 5.56 5.39 14.40
C GLU A 8 5.30 6.74 15.07
N LEU A 9 4.95 7.73 14.26
CA LEU A 9 4.46 9.00 14.77
C LEU A 9 2.94 8.88 14.97
N ASN A 10 2.44 9.37 16.11
CA ASN A 10 1.04 9.39 16.56
C ASN A 10 -0.01 8.93 15.54
N GLY A 11 -0.45 7.67 15.66
CA GLY A 11 -1.52 7.07 14.84
C GLY A 11 -1.09 6.50 13.49
N VAL A 12 0.19 6.55 13.14
CA VAL A 12 0.73 5.92 11.92
C VAL A 12 1.22 4.51 12.23
N ILE A 13 0.56 3.51 11.65
CA ILE A 13 1.02 2.11 11.67
C ILE A 13 2.05 1.91 10.54
N SER A 14 3.25 1.41 10.88
CA SER A 14 4.26 0.97 9.92
C SER A 14 3.92 -0.42 9.38
N LEU A 15 3.77 -0.54 8.07
CA LEU A 15 3.49 -1.83 7.44
C LEU A 15 4.71 -2.76 7.47
N LEU A 16 5.91 -2.21 7.39
CA LEU A 16 7.14 -3.00 7.46
C LEU A 16 7.34 -3.61 8.84
N ARG A 17 7.07 -2.84 9.91
CA ARG A 17 7.15 -3.36 11.27
C ARG A 17 6.08 -4.41 11.52
N TYR A 18 4.85 -4.18 11.04
CA TYR A 18 3.80 -5.19 11.13
C TYR A 18 4.22 -6.51 10.47
N VAL A 19 4.90 -6.44 9.32
CA VAL A 19 5.44 -7.63 8.64
C VAL A 19 6.47 -8.35 9.50
N GLU A 20 7.38 -7.63 10.15
CA GLU A 20 8.40 -8.23 11.03
C GLU A 20 7.78 -8.89 12.26
N GLU A 21 6.84 -8.21 12.93
CA GLU A 21 6.17 -8.72 14.13
C GLU A 21 5.29 -9.94 13.86
N HIS A 22 4.81 -10.11 12.63
CA HIS A 22 3.92 -11.20 12.21
C HIS A 22 4.55 -12.09 11.13
N ALA A 23 5.89 -12.15 11.07
CA ALA A 23 6.63 -12.74 9.97
C ALA A 23 6.25 -14.20 9.70
N ASP A 24 6.12 -15.03 10.74
CA ASP A 24 5.78 -16.45 10.58
C ASP A 24 4.38 -16.65 9.98
N ARG A 25 3.38 -15.89 10.48
CA ARG A 25 2.01 -15.96 9.96
C ARG A 25 1.94 -15.50 8.51
N LEU A 26 2.56 -14.36 8.19
CA LEU A 26 2.56 -13.81 6.84
C LEU A 26 3.36 -14.69 5.87
N ARG A 27 4.42 -15.36 6.34
CA ARG A 27 5.15 -16.36 5.55
C ARG A 27 4.25 -17.53 5.18
N ASN A 28 3.50 -18.09 6.12
CA ASN A 28 2.59 -19.21 5.84
C ASN A 28 1.51 -18.78 4.86
N HIS A 29 0.88 -17.63 5.09
CA HIS A 29 -0.13 -17.08 4.18
C HIS A 29 0.42 -16.80 2.78
N TYR A 30 1.68 -16.33 2.67
CA TYR A 30 2.34 -16.17 1.38
C TYR A 30 2.54 -17.51 0.66
N LEU A 31 2.96 -18.56 1.37
CA LEU A 31 3.17 -19.88 0.77
C LEU A 31 1.87 -20.49 0.28
N GLU A 32 0.79 -20.39 1.05
CA GLU A 32 -0.55 -20.79 0.65
C GLU A 32 -1.01 -20.02 -0.59
N TRP A 33 -0.85 -18.69 -0.58
CA TRP A 33 -1.20 -17.86 -1.73
C TRP A 33 -0.41 -18.20 -3.00
N VAL A 34 0.89 -18.53 -2.87
CA VAL A 34 1.70 -18.96 -4.02
C VAL A 34 1.22 -20.32 -4.54
N ASP A 35 0.90 -21.27 -3.67
CA ASP A 35 0.36 -22.56 -4.09
C ASP A 35 -0.96 -22.39 -4.83
N ASP A 36 -1.91 -21.66 -4.23
CA ASP A 36 -3.21 -21.34 -4.82
C ASP A 36 -3.06 -20.68 -6.18
N LEU A 37 -2.17 -19.68 -6.31
CA LEU A 37 -1.90 -19.00 -7.57
C LEU A 37 -1.40 -19.98 -8.64
N GLY A 38 -0.59 -20.96 -8.26
CA GLY A 38 -0.13 -22.01 -9.15
C GLY A 38 -1.26 -22.91 -9.66
N GLN A 39 -2.30 -23.13 -8.83
CA GLN A 39 -3.45 -23.97 -9.18
C GLN A 39 -4.53 -23.23 -10.00
N VAL A 40 -4.50 -21.89 -10.08
CA VAL A 40 -5.47 -21.12 -10.87
C VAL A 40 -5.49 -21.59 -12.32
N GLU A 41 -6.68 -21.82 -12.86
CA GLU A 41 -6.84 -22.25 -14.25
C GLU A 41 -7.00 -21.06 -15.20
N ILE A 42 -6.23 -21.07 -16.29
CA ILE A 42 -6.37 -20.16 -17.42
C ILE A 42 -6.66 -21.02 -18.65
N GLY A 43 -7.86 -20.89 -19.22
CA GLY A 43 -8.28 -21.75 -20.33
C GLY A 43 -8.41 -23.23 -19.97
N GLY A 44 -8.72 -23.55 -18.71
CA GLY A 44 -8.86 -24.93 -18.21
C GLY A 44 -7.53 -25.64 -17.92
N GLN A 45 -6.41 -24.92 -17.92
CA GLN A 45 -5.10 -25.45 -17.52
C GLN A 45 -4.53 -24.63 -16.37
N ARG A 46 -3.94 -25.29 -15.38
CA ARG A 46 -3.35 -24.61 -14.22
C ARG A 46 -2.15 -23.78 -14.64
N VAL A 47 -1.89 -22.67 -13.93
CA VAL A 47 -0.71 -21.83 -14.15
C VAL A 47 0.59 -22.65 -14.11
N VAL A 48 0.72 -23.57 -13.17
CA VAL A 48 1.90 -24.45 -13.05
C VAL A 48 2.14 -25.32 -14.29
N ASP A 49 1.05 -25.79 -14.92
CA ASP A 49 1.10 -26.66 -16.10
C ASP A 49 1.39 -25.84 -17.37
N LEU A 50 0.77 -24.66 -17.49
CA LEU A 50 1.01 -23.73 -18.59
C LEU A 50 2.47 -23.25 -18.66
N MET A 51 3.16 -23.24 -17.52
CA MET A 51 4.55 -22.82 -17.42
C MET A 51 5.55 -23.99 -17.48
N ALA A 52 5.08 -25.23 -17.63
CA ALA A 52 5.94 -26.38 -17.85
C ALA A 52 6.61 -26.33 -19.24
N VAL A 53 7.90 -26.64 -19.29
CA VAL A 53 8.68 -26.60 -20.55
C VAL A 53 8.69 -27.99 -21.17
N GLY A 54 7.67 -28.26 -21.99
CA GLY A 54 7.51 -29.53 -22.70
C GLY A 54 7.55 -30.73 -21.76
N SER A 55 8.25 -31.80 -22.18
CA SER A 55 8.42 -33.03 -21.39
C SER A 55 9.72 -33.07 -20.58
N THR A 56 10.35 -31.93 -20.34
CA THR A 56 11.70 -31.87 -19.71
C THR A 56 11.67 -32.02 -18.19
N GLY A 57 10.48 -31.92 -17.57
CA GLY A 57 10.35 -31.82 -16.11
C GLY A 57 10.71 -30.44 -15.54
N PHE A 58 11.10 -29.49 -16.39
CA PHE A 58 11.40 -28.12 -16.00
C PHE A 58 10.15 -27.23 -16.07
N SER A 59 10.05 -26.24 -15.18
CA SER A 59 8.95 -25.28 -15.17
C SER A 59 9.45 -23.84 -14.97
N LEU A 60 8.99 -22.93 -15.82
CA LEU A 60 9.22 -21.49 -15.68
C LEU A 60 8.53 -20.93 -14.43
N TRP A 61 7.53 -21.64 -13.88
CA TRP A 61 6.89 -21.25 -12.63
C TRP A 61 7.89 -21.19 -11.47
N TRP A 62 8.78 -22.19 -11.40
CA TRP A 62 9.81 -22.26 -10.35
C TRP A 62 10.86 -21.15 -10.47
N MET A 63 11.07 -20.63 -11.68
CA MET A 63 11.94 -19.48 -11.94
C MET A 63 11.26 -18.13 -11.73
N SER A 64 9.96 -18.12 -11.43
CA SER A 64 9.26 -16.85 -11.22
C SER A 64 9.75 -16.20 -9.92
N SER A 65 9.86 -14.87 -9.92
CA SER A 65 10.28 -14.13 -8.72
C SER A 65 9.37 -14.35 -7.52
N ILE A 66 8.10 -14.70 -7.77
CA ILE A 66 7.12 -15.07 -6.75
C ILE A 66 7.50 -16.40 -6.09
N PHE A 67 7.82 -17.43 -6.88
CA PHE A 67 8.18 -18.74 -6.34
C PHE A 67 9.55 -18.73 -5.65
N GLU A 68 10.54 -18.09 -6.28
CA GLU A 68 11.91 -17.94 -5.75
C GLU A 68 11.96 -17.08 -4.48
N LYS A 69 10.93 -16.25 -4.23
CA LYS A 69 10.88 -15.28 -3.13
C LYS A 69 12.01 -14.25 -3.23
N SER A 70 12.38 -13.89 -4.45
CA SER A 70 13.50 -13.00 -4.72
C SER A 70 13.15 -11.54 -4.38
N PHE A 71 13.97 -10.91 -3.55
CA PHE A 71 13.88 -9.48 -3.21
C PHE A 71 14.63 -8.58 -4.21
N TRP A 72 15.57 -9.15 -4.96
CA TRP A 72 16.56 -8.39 -5.74
C TRP A 72 16.06 -7.92 -7.10
N ASN A 73 15.34 -8.78 -7.84
CA ASN A 73 15.00 -8.50 -9.23
C ASN A 73 13.66 -7.79 -9.42
N THR A 74 12.73 -7.92 -8.46
CA THR A 74 11.44 -7.22 -8.54
C THR A 74 10.85 -7.00 -7.16
N SER A 75 10.43 -5.77 -6.86
CA SER A 75 9.69 -5.45 -5.61
C SER A 75 8.32 -6.15 -5.48
N THR A 76 8.00 -7.11 -6.36
CA THR A 76 6.73 -7.85 -6.41
C THR A 76 6.48 -8.62 -5.13
N MET A 77 7.41 -9.50 -4.71
CA MET A 77 7.26 -10.28 -3.49
C MET A 77 7.05 -9.36 -2.27
N ALA A 78 7.90 -8.35 -2.12
CA ALA A 78 7.76 -7.37 -1.04
C ALA A 78 6.45 -6.57 -1.12
N SER A 79 5.87 -6.38 -2.31
CA SER A 79 4.56 -5.73 -2.47
C SER A 79 3.43 -6.69 -2.10
N VAL A 80 3.54 -7.98 -2.45
CA VAL A 80 2.57 -9.03 -2.07
C VAL A 80 2.54 -9.18 -0.56
N VAL A 81 3.69 -9.35 0.10
CA VAL A 81 3.75 -9.49 1.57
C VAL A 81 3.16 -8.26 2.27
N ARG A 82 3.43 -7.05 1.76
CA ARG A 82 2.79 -5.82 2.26
C ARG A 82 1.29 -5.81 2.02
N LEU A 83 0.79 -6.31 0.89
CA LEU A 83 -0.64 -6.43 0.65
C LEU A 83 -1.29 -7.43 1.61
N LEU A 84 -0.65 -8.57 1.90
CA LEU A 84 -1.14 -9.53 2.90
C LEU A 84 -1.19 -8.90 4.30
N ALA A 85 -0.13 -8.21 4.70
CA ALA A 85 -0.11 -7.47 5.96
C ALA A 85 -1.18 -6.36 6.03
N LEU A 86 -1.41 -5.66 4.91
CA LEU A 86 -2.46 -4.65 4.82
C LEU A 86 -3.85 -5.29 4.94
N ASP A 87 -4.06 -6.46 4.34
CA ASP A 87 -5.31 -7.20 4.43
C ASP A 87 -5.62 -7.60 5.88
N ASP A 88 -4.63 -8.18 6.57
CA ASP A 88 -4.72 -8.51 8.01
C ASP A 88 -5.08 -7.28 8.85
N LEU A 89 -4.39 -6.15 8.62
CA LEU A 89 -4.63 -4.89 9.32
C LEU A 89 -6.03 -4.33 9.06
N VAL A 90 -6.47 -4.34 7.80
CA VAL A 90 -7.82 -3.87 7.43
C VAL A 90 -8.90 -4.74 8.09
N GLY A 91 -8.62 -6.03 8.32
CA GLY A 91 -9.55 -6.93 9.02
C GLY A 91 -9.64 -6.66 10.49
N THR A 92 -8.48 -6.45 11.10
CA THR A 92 -8.39 -6.16 12.53
C THR A 92 -8.99 -4.81 12.87
N LEU A 93 -8.70 -3.79 12.05
CA LEU A 93 -9.15 -2.42 12.31
C LEU A 93 -10.56 -2.12 11.82
N ALA A 94 -11.07 -2.89 10.84
CA ALA A 94 -12.38 -2.72 10.22
C ALA A 94 -12.75 -1.25 9.90
N PRO A 95 -11.93 -0.52 9.11
CA PRO A 95 -12.15 0.90 8.88
C PRO A 95 -13.39 1.16 8.02
N GLY A 96 -14.14 2.22 8.32
CA GLY A 96 -15.29 2.63 7.50
C GLY A 96 -14.94 3.12 6.08
N ARG A 97 -13.66 3.44 5.82
CA ARG A 97 -13.14 3.81 4.50
C ARG A 97 -11.63 3.65 4.44
N VAL A 98 -11.12 3.24 3.27
CA VAL A 98 -9.69 3.23 2.95
C VAL A 98 -9.39 4.28 1.87
N THR A 99 -8.30 5.03 2.03
CA THR A 99 -7.78 5.93 0.99
C THR A 99 -6.36 5.53 0.65
N VAL A 100 -6.12 5.03 -0.57
CA VAL A 100 -4.78 4.69 -1.04
C VAL A 100 -4.10 5.90 -1.69
N VAL A 101 -2.96 6.31 -1.16
CA VAL A 101 -2.13 7.40 -1.71
C VAL A 101 -0.87 6.77 -2.29
N SER A 102 -0.77 6.70 -3.61
CA SER A 102 0.38 6.11 -4.30
C SER A 102 0.39 6.55 -5.76
N ASP A 103 1.57 6.76 -6.34
CA ASP A 103 1.70 7.00 -7.79
C ASP A 103 1.63 5.72 -8.62
N ARG A 104 1.87 4.57 -7.99
CA ARG A 104 1.87 3.24 -8.60
C ARG A 104 0.44 2.76 -8.88
N PRO A 105 -0.04 2.74 -10.13
CA PRO A 105 -1.41 2.33 -10.46
C PRO A 105 -1.73 0.90 -10.03
N GLU A 106 -0.76 -0.01 -10.11
CA GLU A 106 -0.87 -1.41 -9.71
C GLU A 106 -1.20 -1.55 -8.21
N ILE A 107 -0.53 -0.78 -7.35
CA ILE A 107 -0.79 -0.76 -5.91
C ILE A 107 -2.19 -0.20 -5.64
N ARG A 108 -2.55 0.92 -6.29
CA ARG A 108 -3.90 1.49 -6.12
C ARG A 108 -4.99 0.50 -6.54
N LYS A 109 -4.79 -0.24 -7.64
CA LYS A 109 -5.73 -1.24 -8.14
C LYS A 109 -5.82 -2.43 -7.18
N ALA A 110 -4.70 -2.93 -6.68
CA ALA A 110 -4.67 -4.03 -5.72
C ALA A 110 -5.38 -3.69 -4.42
N VAL A 111 -5.08 -2.53 -3.81
CA VAL A 111 -5.73 -2.08 -2.56
C VAL A 111 -7.24 -1.88 -2.76
N ARG A 112 -7.67 -1.32 -3.88
CA ARG A 112 -9.12 -1.22 -4.17
C ARG A 112 -9.80 -2.57 -4.28
N ARG A 113 -9.17 -3.55 -4.93
CA ARG A 113 -9.70 -4.92 -5.04
C ARG A 113 -9.80 -5.58 -3.67
N LEU A 114 -8.76 -5.45 -2.85
CA LEU A 114 -8.73 -5.91 -1.46
C LEU A 114 -9.89 -5.32 -0.66
N CYS A 115 -10.07 -4.00 -0.71
CA CYS A 115 -11.17 -3.35 0.01
C CYS A 115 -12.55 -3.77 -0.52
N ALA A 116 -12.70 -3.90 -1.83
CA ALA A 116 -13.95 -4.36 -2.45
C ALA A 116 -14.31 -5.79 -2.01
N ALA A 117 -13.34 -6.69 -1.92
CA ALA A 117 -13.54 -8.06 -1.42
C ALA A 117 -14.04 -8.09 0.04
N ARG A 118 -13.75 -7.03 0.81
CA ARG A 118 -14.19 -6.85 2.20
C ARG A 118 -15.41 -5.95 2.37
N GLY A 119 -16.00 -5.46 1.28
CA GLY A 119 -17.12 -4.52 1.33
C GLY A 119 -16.76 -3.13 1.86
N ILE A 120 -15.48 -2.75 1.85
CA ILE A 120 -15.00 -1.48 2.40
C ILE A 120 -14.89 -0.41 1.30
N PRO A 121 -15.50 0.78 1.47
CA PRO A 121 -15.34 1.88 0.53
C PRO A 121 -13.86 2.28 0.37
N CYS A 122 -13.36 2.31 -0.87
CA CYS A 122 -11.97 2.66 -1.15
C CYS A 122 -11.84 3.79 -2.18
N GLY A 123 -11.12 4.85 -1.81
CA GLY A 123 -10.70 5.93 -2.71
C GLY A 123 -9.21 5.82 -3.06
N GLY A 124 -8.78 6.41 -4.19
CA GLY A 124 -7.36 6.44 -4.57
C GLY A 124 -6.91 7.84 -4.97
N ARG A 125 -5.72 8.24 -4.55
CA ARG A 125 -5.09 9.54 -4.81
C ARG A 125 -3.63 9.33 -5.26
N ARG A 126 -3.14 10.17 -6.17
CA ARG A 126 -1.71 10.22 -6.53
C ARG A 126 -0.92 10.96 -5.44
N VAL A 127 0.37 10.68 -5.30
CA VAL A 127 1.23 11.44 -4.38
C VAL A 127 1.28 12.89 -4.89
N GLY A 128 1.20 13.85 -3.98
CA GLY A 128 1.22 15.28 -4.35
C GLY A 128 -0.05 15.82 -5.02
N ALA A 129 -1.07 14.98 -5.31
CA ALA A 129 -2.40 15.49 -5.67
C ALA A 129 -3.02 16.10 -4.42
N GLU A 130 -2.77 17.38 -4.17
CA GLU A 130 -3.38 18.14 -3.09
C GLU A 130 -4.91 18.11 -3.26
N SER A 131 -5.64 18.06 -2.14
CA SER A 131 -7.09 18.23 -2.22
C SER A 131 -7.38 19.63 -2.78
N VAL A 132 -8.44 19.76 -3.58
CA VAL A 132 -8.86 21.07 -4.16
C VAL A 132 -8.98 22.14 -3.08
N SER A 133 -9.41 21.76 -1.87
CA SER A 133 -9.47 22.64 -0.68
C SER A 133 -8.11 23.21 -0.25
N VAL A 134 -7.02 22.43 -0.36
CA VAL A 134 -5.66 22.88 -0.02
C VAL A 134 -5.13 23.84 -1.10
N LEU A 135 -5.42 23.55 -2.38
CA LEU A 135 -5.06 24.44 -3.49
C LEU A 135 -5.78 25.78 -3.41
N VAL A 136 -7.07 25.77 -3.09
CA VAL A 136 -7.90 26.99 -2.87
C VAL A 136 -7.39 27.77 -1.66
N ARG A 137 -7.11 27.10 -0.54
CA ARG A 137 -6.54 27.75 0.65
C ARG A 137 -5.17 28.37 0.35
N ARG A 138 -4.32 27.69 -0.41
CA ARG A 138 -3.00 28.23 -0.80
C ARG A 138 -3.13 29.43 -1.73
N GLY A 139 -4.10 29.41 -2.65
CA GLY A 139 -4.45 30.55 -3.49
C GLY A 139 -4.91 31.76 -2.66
N LEU A 140 -5.82 31.54 -1.70
CA LEU A 140 -6.30 32.59 -0.78
C LEU A 140 -5.18 33.14 0.10
N VAL A 141 -4.31 32.28 0.66
CA VAL A 141 -3.14 32.71 1.44
C VAL A 141 -2.13 33.48 0.57
N GLY A 142 -1.96 33.11 -0.70
CA GLY A 142 -1.14 33.84 -1.66
C GLY A 142 -1.70 35.22 -2.03
N MET A 143 -3.00 35.44 -1.88
CA MET A 143 -3.64 36.74 -2.09
C MET A 143 -3.55 37.67 -0.88
N VAL A 144 -3.15 37.17 0.31
CA VAL A 144 -2.94 38.01 1.49
C VAL A 144 -1.59 38.74 1.38
N PRO A 145 -1.56 40.08 1.39
CA PRO A 145 -0.32 40.84 1.46
C PRO A 145 0.58 40.38 2.62
N ARG A 146 1.86 40.12 2.35
CA ARG A 146 2.88 39.71 3.33
C ARG A 146 2.88 40.48 4.67
N PRO A 147 2.68 41.82 4.72
CA PRO A 147 2.64 42.53 6.01
C PRO A 147 1.49 42.09 6.93
N LEU A 148 0.34 41.67 6.38
CA LEU A 148 -0.78 41.19 7.19
C LEU A 148 -0.50 39.81 7.81
N MET A 149 0.19 38.93 7.08
CA MET A 149 0.67 37.66 7.65
C MET A 149 1.67 37.88 8.79
N ALA A 150 2.56 38.87 8.65
CA ALA A 150 3.52 39.22 9.69
C ALA A 150 2.85 39.80 10.95
N LEU A 151 1.85 40.67 10.78
CA LEU A 151 1.06 41.21 11.89
C LEU A 151 0.30 40.12 12.64
N ARG A 152 -0.28 39.15 11.92
CA ARG A 152 -0.96 38.00 12.53
C ARG A 152 0.03 37.13 13.33
N ALA A 153 1.21 36.85 12.79
CA ALA A 153 2.24 36.07 13.48
C ALA A 153 2.75 36.79 14.74
N LEU A 154 2.90 38.11 14.70
CA LEU A 154 3.23 38.92 15.88
C LEU A 154 2.12 38.89 16.93
N ALA A 155 0.86 39.00 16.51
CA ALA A 155 -0.29 38.93 17.42
C ALA A 155 -0.38 37.54 18.08
N ASP A 156 -0.24 36.46 17.30
CA ASP A 156 -0.23 35.08 17.80
C ASP A 156 0.92 34.88 18.82
N TYR A 157 2.11 35.43 18.56
CA TYR A 157 3.26 35.35 19.48
C TYR A 157 3.02 36.08 20.80
N VAL A 158 2.48 37.31 20.75
CA VAL A 158 2.19 38.12 21.95
C VAL A 158 1.06 37.52 22.79
N LEU A 159 0.09 36.87 22.15
CA LEU A 159 -1.01 36.18 22.85
C LEU A 159 -0.55 34.86 23.48
N ALA A 160 0.44 34.17 22.89
CA ALA A 160 1.00 32.93 23.43
C ALA A 160 2.01 33.15 24.57
N THR A 161 2.47 34.39 24.79
CA THR A 161 3.44 34.76 25.85
C THR A 161 2.80 35.49 27.04
N ARG A 162 1.47 35.50 27.14
CA ARG A 162 0.70 35.85 28.35
C ARG A 162 0.11 34.61 29.00
#